data_AF-A0A8X7QV58-F1
#
_entry.id   AF-A0A8X7QV58-F1
#
_cell.length_a   1.000
_cell.length_b   1.000
_cell.length_c   1.000
_cell.angle_alpha   90.00
_cell.angle_beta   90.00
_cell.angle_gamma   90.00
#
_symmetry.space_group_name_H-M   'P 1'
#
loop_
_entity.id
_entity.type
_entity.pdbx_description
1 polymer ?
#
loop_
_entity_poly.entity_id
_entity_poly.type
_entity_poly.pdbx_seq_one_letter_code
_entity_poly.pdbx_strand_id
1 'polypeptide(L)'
;MEEELKNFIKVWVSIIISVSYCYYLSTRIKPGVSRLLSVLPVCVLFLLLPLFFSSVHFSGSAAFFFTWLANFKLILFSFDRGPLYPLPQTLSWFIYFTCFTIKSQHNPKSQDDIPKWVFAIKVVVFGVLLRMYDYKQHLSPTMLLIIYSLHIYLELEIDLMLVKALVFISLGCDLEPQSNEPYLATSLQDFWGRRWNLMVTAILRPAVYDPVQRIAEWKMRTDHARFLAVLATFLVSGAVHELIFFYITHEMPTGEVSWFFVLHGVCTAAEVAVKKRTFMRRWKMSHMVSRPLTVGFVVLTTGWLFFPPLIRSGMFEKLPNEVLLFIDFVKPKLFNFSS
;
A
#
# COMPACT_ATOMS: atom_id res chain seq x y z
N MET A 1 -15.49 4.10 -19.90
CA MET A 1 -16.17 4.47 -18.63
C MET A 1 -17.36 3.58 -18.30
N GLU A 2 -18.37 3.42 -19.17
CA GLU A 2 -19.52 2.56 -18.84
C GLU A 2 -19.17 1.09 -18.65
N GLU A 3 -18.32 0.53 -19.52
CA GLU A 3 -17.87 -0.87 -19.39
C GLU A 3 -17.03 -1.07 -18.12
N GLU A 4 -16.17 -0.11 -17.78
CA GLU A 4 -15.43 -0.09 -16.51
C GLU A 4 -16.37 -0.13 -15.30
N LEU A 5 -17.48 0.61 -15.34
CA LEU A 5 -18.47 0.60 -14.26
C LEU A 5 -19.17 -0.77 -14.15
N LYS A 6 -19.47 -1.43 -15.28
CA LYS A 6 -20.02 -2.79 -15.25
C LYS A 6 -19.02 -3.78 -14.66
N ASN A 7 -17.74 -3.68 -15.04
CA ASN A 7 -16.68 -4.52 -14.49
C ASN A 7 -16.50 -4.27 -13.00
N PHE A 8 -16.55 -3.01 -12.56
CA PHE A 8 -16.53 -2.65 -11.16
C PHE A 8 -17.65 -3.34 -10.37
N ILE A 9 -18.89 -3.29 -10.86
CA ILE A 9 -20.03 -3.97 -10.21
C ILE A 9 -19.79 -5.49 -10.13
N LYS A 10 -19.38 -6.11 -11.24
CA LYS A 10 -19.10 -7.56 -11.28
C LYS A 10 -18.03 -7.95 -10.26
N VAL A 11 -16.92 -7.21 -10.23
CA VAL A 11 -15.80 -7.43 -9.30
C VAL A 11 -16.27 -7.32 -7.85
N TRP A 12 -17.03 -6.28 -7.49
CA TRP A 12 -17.55 -6.12 -6.13
C TRP A 12 -18.54 -7.21 -5.72
N VAL A 13 -19.42 -7.64 -6.62
CA VAL A 13 -20.31 -8.77 -6.37
C VAL A 13 -19.51 -10.05 -6.11
N SER A 14 -18.49 -10.33 -6.93
CA SER A 14 -17.60 -11.46 -6.72
C SER A 14 -16.88 -11.40 -5.37
N ILE A 15 -16.35 -10.22 -4.99
CA ILE A 15 -15.71 -10.01 -3.69
C ILE A 15 -16.67 -10.31 -2.54
N ILE A 16 -17.88 -9.74 -2.57
CA ILE A 16 -18.87 -9.94 -1.50
C ILE A 16 -19.21 -11.42 -1.35
N ILE A 17 -19.43 -12.13 -2.46
CA ILE A 17 -19.72 -13.58 -2.44
C ILE A 17 -18.54 -14.35 -1.84
N SER A 18 -17.32 -14.10 -2.31
CA SER A 18 -16.12 -14.81 -1.86
C SER A 18 -15.79 -14.56 -0.39
N VAL A 19 -15.90 -13.31 0.08
CA VAL A 19 -15.66 -12.98 1.49
C VAL A 19 -16.77 -13.56 2.38
N SER A 20 -18.02 -13.57 1.90
CA SER A 20 -19.12 -14.23 2.60
C SER A 20 -18.90 -15.74 2.74
N TYR A 21 -18.39 -16.37 1.68
CA TYR A 21 -17.97 -17.76 1.74
C TYR A 21 -16.90 -17.98 2.83
N CYS A 22 -15.85 -17.17 2.87
CA CYS A 22 -14.80 -17.28 3.90
C CYS A 22 -15.34 -17.09 5.33
N TYR A 23 -16.30 -16.18 5.52
CA TYR A 23 -16.96 -15.96 6.82
C TYR A 23 -17.65 -17.23 7.32
N TYR A 24 -18.55 -17.80 6.52
CA TYR A 24 -19.30 -19.00 6.91
C TYR A 24 -18.41 -20.24 6.99
N LEU A 25 -17.41 -20.35 6.12
CA LEU A 25 -16.42 -21.43 6.13
C LEU A 25 -15.71 -21.54 7.50
N SER A 26 -15.40 -20.40 8.13
CA SER A 26 -14.69 -20.36 9.41
C SER A 26 -15.45 -21.02 10.57
N THR A 27 -16.78 -21.09 10.48
CA THR A 27 -17.64 -21.77 11.46
C THR A 27 -17.65 -23.29 11.28
N ARG A 28 -17.21 -23.78 10.11
CA ARG A 28 -17.26 -25.20 9.73
C ARG A 28 -15.89 -25.87 9.78
N ILE A 29 -14.81 -25.13 9.51
CA ILE A 29 -13.45 -25.66 9.44
C ILE A 29 -12.57 -25.00 10.49
N LYS A 30 -11.87 -25.82 11.28
CA LYS A 30 -10.94 -25.38 12.30
C LYS A 30 -9.73 -24.62 11.72
N PRO A 31 -9.09 -23.73 12.50
CA PRO A 31 -7.80 -23.14 12.15
C PRO A 31 -6.75 -24.14 11.69
N GLY A 32 -6.02 -23.78 10.64
CA GLY A 32 -4.89 -24.53 10.14
C GLY A 32 -4.90 -24.69 8.62
N VAL A 33 -4.14 -25.68 8.16
CA VAL A 33 -3.89 -25.92 6.73
C VAL A 33 -5.17 -26.24 5.96
N SER A 34 -6.10 -27.00 6.54
CA SER A 34 -7.37 -27.32 5.87
C SER A 34 -8.20 -26.07 5.55
N ARG A 35 -8.27 -25.12 6.48
CA ARG A 35 -8.97 -23.84 6.24
C ARG A 35 -8.24 -22.99 5.20
N LEU A 36 -6.91 -22.97 5.23
CA LEU A 36 -6.11 -22.30 4.20
C LEU A 36 -6.41 -22.87 2.81
N LEU A 37 -6.39 -24.20 2.65
CA LEU A 37 -6.68 -24.85 1.37
C LEU A 37 -8.08 -24.50 0.84
N SER A 38 -9.08 -24.38 1.72
CA SER A 38 -10.42 -23.94 1.33
C SER A 38 -10.51 -22.45 0.98
N VAL A 39 -9.62 -21.61 1.52
CA VAL A 39 -9.55 -20.18 1.22
C VAL A 39 -8.72 -19.89 -0.05
N LEU A 40 -7.78 -20.77 -0.43
CA LEU A 40 -6.90 -20.57 -1.60
C LEU A 40 -7.65 -20.24 -2.91
N PRO A 41 -8.80 -20.87 -3.27
CA PRO A 41 -9.55 -20.49 -4.46
C PRO A 41 -10.00 -19.02 -4.44
N VAL A 42 -10.36 -18.49 -3.27
CA VAL A 42 -10.69 -17.07 -3.10
C VAL A 42 -9.46 -16.20 -3.29
N CYS A 43 -8.31 -16.62 -2.75
CA CYS A 43 -7.06 -15.88 -2.95
C CYS A 43 -6.66 -15.81 -4.43
N VAL A 44 -6.81 -16.92 -5.17
CA VAL A 44 -6.56 -16.96 -6.61
C VAL A 44 -7.52 -16.03 -7.34
N LEU A 45 -8.81 -16.04 -7.00
CA LEU A 45 -9.76 -15.10 -7.59
C LEU A 45 -9.33 -13.65 -7.36
N PHE A 46 -8.93 -13.29 -6.14
CA PHE A 46 -8.47 -11.94 -5.82
C PHE A 46 -7.23 -11.52 -6.61
N LEU A 47 -6.34 -12.45 -6.95
CA LEU A 47 -5.22 -12.20 -7.86
C LEU A 47 -5.67 -11.93 -9.31
N LEU A 48 -6.84 -12.40 -9.72
CA LEU A 48 -7.36 -12.19 -11.08
C LEU A 48 -8.21 -10.93 -11.20
N LEU A 49 -8.82 -10.45 -10.10
CA LEU A 49 -9.73 -9.29 -10.12
C LEU A 49 -9.15 -8.02 -10.76
N PRO A 50 -7.88 -7.63 -10.53
CA PRO A 50 -7.32 -6.43 -11.15
C PRO A 50 -7.32 -6.48 -12.69
N LEU A 51 -7.22 -7.67 -13.28
CA LEU A 51 -7.16 -7.86 -14.73
C LEU A 51 -8.49 -7.57 -15.44
N PHE A 52 -9.58 -7.40 -14.71
CA PHE A 52 -10.89 -7.05 -15.27
C PHE A 52 -11.03 -5.54 -15.54
N PHE A 53 -10.08 -4.73 -15.07
CA PHE A 53 -10.07 -3.28 -15.29
C PHE A 53 -9.09 -2.91 -16.41
N SER A 54 -9.53 -2.03 -17.31
CA SER A 54 -8.63 -1.38 -18.28
C SER A 54 -8.06 -0.06 -17.76
N SER A 55 -8.73 0.56 -16.76
CA SER A 55 -8.21 1.73 -16.08
C SER A 55 -7.08 1.37 -15.13
N VAL A 56 -5.99 2.13 -15.20
CA VAL A 56 -4.83 1.99 -14.31
C VAL A 56 -5.21 2.22 -12.85
N HIS A 57 -6.02 3.26 -12.59
CA HIS A 57 -6.44 3.61 -11.23
C HIS A 57 -7.28 2.50 -10.57
N PHE A 58 -8.24 1.94 -11.32
CA PHE A 58 -9.05 0.83 -10.83
C PHE A 58 -8.26 -0.47 -10.70
N SER A 59 -7.43 -0.81 -11.69
CA SER A 59 -6.55 -1.98 -11.65
C SER A 59 -5.58 -1.90 -10.47
N GLY A 60 -4.87 -0.78 -10.32
CA GLY A 60 -3.92 -0.53 -9.23
C GLY A 60 -4.58 -0.54 -7.85
N SER A 61 -5.73 0.11 -7.69
CA SER A 61 -6.51 0.10 -6.45
C SER A 61 -6.99 -1.32 -6.10
N ALA A 62 -7.52 -2.07 -7.08
CA ALA A 62 -7.95 -3.45 -6.88
C ALA A 62 -6.77 -4.35 -6.49
N ALA A 63 -5.60 -4.16 -7.11
CA ALA A 63 -4.39 -4.89 -6.78
C ALA A 63 -3.93 -4.59 -5.34
N PHE A 64 -3.93 -3.32 -4.94
CA PHE A 64 -3.54 -2.93 -3.59
C PHE A 64 -4.49 -3.50 -2.53
N PHE A 65 -5.81 -3.31 -2.67
CA PHE A 65 -6.76 -3.73 -1.65
C PHE A 65 -7.02 -5.25 -1.65
N PHE A 66 -7.15 -5.88 -2.82
CA PHE A 66 -7.59 -7.28 -2.91
C PHE A 66 -6.42 -8.25 -3.08
N THR A 67 -5.59 -8.05 -4.11
CA THR A 67 -4.41 -8.92 -4.35
C THR A 67 -3.46 -8.91 -3.17
N TRP A 68 -3.24 -7.76 -2.55
CA TRP A 68 -2.32 -7.65 -1.43
C TRP A 68 -3.02 -7.74 -0.08
N LEU A 69 -3.77 -6.71 0.33
CA LEU A 69 -4.23 -6.61 1.72
C LEU A 69 -5.23 -7.71 2.07
N ALA A 70 -6.29 -7.90 1.28
CA ALA A 70 -7.33 -8.88 1.57
C ALA A 70 -6.78 -10.31 1.57
N ASN A 71 -5.95 -10.67 0.58
CA ASN A 71 -5.30 -11.98 0.54
C ASN A 71 -4.46 -12.27 1.79
N PHE A 72 -3.60 -11.32 2.20
CA PHE A 72 -2.78 -11.52 3.40
C PHE A 72 -3.63 -11.64 4.66
N LYS A 73 -4.71 -10.86 4.77
CA LYS A 73 -5.67 -10.98 5.88
C LYS A 73 -6.37 -12.32 5.90
N LEU A 74 -6.82 -12.84 4.75
CA LEU A 74 -7.50 -14.14 4.64
C LEU A 74 -6.55 -15.33 4.92
N ILE A 75 -5.29 -15.22 4.49
CA ILE A 75 -4.25 -16.21 4.81
C ILE A 75 -4.00 -16.22 6.33
N LEU A 76 -3.80 -15.04 6.95
CA LEU A 76 -3.65 -14.92 8.40
C LEU A 76 -4.88 -15.45 9.15
N PHE A 77 -6.07 -15.11 8.68
CA PHE A 77 -7.34 -15.56 9.23
C PHE A 77 -7.47 -17.08 9.22
N SER A 78 -6.91 -17.76 8.21
CA SER A 78 -6.90 -19.22 8.15
C SER A 78 -6.15 -19.88 9.33
N PHE A 79 -5.33 -19.11 10.05
CA PHE A 79 -4.61 -19.52 11.25
C PHE A 79 -5.05 -18.79 12.53
N ASP A 80 -6.23 -18.14 12.53
CA ASP A 80 -6.72 -17.32 13.65
C ASP A 80 -5.72 -16.22 14.06
N ARG A 81 -5.15 -15.55 13.05
CA ARG A 81 -4.23 -14.44 13.23
C ARG A 81 -4.66 -13.23 12.39
N GLY A 82 -4.03 -12.10 12.67
CA GLY A 82 -4.23 -10.87 11.91
C GLY A 82 -5.53 -10.13 12.29
N PRO A 83 -5.92 -9.13 11.49
CA PRO A 83 -6.98 -8.19 11.85
C PRO A 83 -8.40 -8.77 11.74
N LEU A 84 -8.56 -9.96 11.15
CA LEU A 84 -9.85 -10.65 11.04
C LEU A 84 -10.13 -11.59 12.22
N TYR A 85 -9.23 -11.64 13.20
CA TYR A 85 -9.37 -12.44 14.41
C TYR A 85 -9.38 -11.53 15.66
N PRO A 86 -10.32 -11.70 16.61
CA PRO A 86 -11.42 -12.67 16.61
C PRO A 86 -12.45 -12.40 15.49
N LEU A 87 -13.23 -13.42 15.13
CA LEU A 87 -14.22 -13.32 14.06
C LEU A 87 -15.17 -12.13 14.32
N PRO A 88 -15.30 -11.17 13.40
CA PRO A 88 -16.26 -10.07 13.51
C PRO A 88 -17.68 -10.58 13.70
N GLN A 89 -18.48 -9.87 14.50
CA GLN A 89 -19.82 -10.32 14.89
C GLN A 89 -20.83 -10.41 13.74
N THR A 90 -20.61 -9.64 12.66
CA THR A 90 -21.50 -9.62 11.51
C THR A 90 -20.70 -9.82 10.22
N LEU A 91 -21.38 -10.38 9.22
CA LEU A 91 -20.82 -10.56 7.87
C LEU A 91 -20.36 -9.22 7.27
N SER A 92 -21.14 -8.15 7.44
CA SER A 92 -20.78 -6.83 6.92
C SER A 92 -19.44 -6.36 7.49
N TRP A 93 -19.26 -6.44 8.81
CA TRP A 93 -17.97 -6.09 9.45
C TRP A 93 -16.82 -6.95 8.92
N PHE A 94 -17.04 -8.24 8.69
CA PHE A 94 -16.01 -9.10 8.10
C PHE A 94 -15.65 -8.70 6.67
N ILE A 95 -16.63 -8.33 5.84
CA ILE A 95 -16.40 -7.80 4.49
C ILE A 95 -15.54 -6.54 4.55
N TYR A 96 -15.92 -5.58 5.40
CA TYR A 96 -15.20 -4.32 5.51
C TYR A 96 -13.78 -4.48 6.06
N PHE A 97 -13.57 -5.28 7.11
CA PHE A 97 -12.24 -5.55 7.62
C PHE A 97 -11.36 -6.33 6.64
N THR A 98 -11.97 -7.16 5.79
CA THR A 98 -11.23 -7.89 4.74
C THR A 98 -10.78 -6.91 3.65
N CYS A 99 -11.72 -6.14 3.10
CA CYS A 99 -11.46 -5.22 1.98
C CYS A 99 -10.64 -3.99 2.40
N PHE A 100 -10.79 -3.51 3.64
CA PHE A 100 -10.21 -2.25 4.13
C PHE A 100 -9.52 -2.43 5.49
N THR A 101 -8.51 -1.62 5.80
CA THR A 101 -7.79 -1.64 7.09
C THR A 101 -8.42 -0.64 8.06
N ILE A 102 -9.52 -1.06 8.68
CA ILE A 102 -10.29 -0.22 9.60
C ILE A 102 -9.77 -0.43 11.02
N LYS A 103 -9.58 0.66 11.79
CA LYS A 103 -9.37 0.52 13.24
C LYS A 103 -10.69 0.22 13.91
N SER A 104 -10.76 -0.88 14.67
CA SER A 104 -11.85 -1.05 15.64
C SER A 104 -11.69 0.05 16.71
N GLN A 105 -12.59 1.02 16.72
CA GLN A 105 -12.57 2.11 17.69
C GLN A 105 -12.81 1.54 19.10
N HIS A 106 -11.72 1.25 19.82
CA HIS A 106 -11.77 0.98 21.26
C HIS A 106 -11.11 2.09 22.09
N ASN A 107 -10.66 3.18 21.46
CA ASN A 107 -10.22 4.36 22.20
C ASN A 107 -10.39 5.64 21.36
N PRO A 108 -11.31 6.56 21.70
CA PRO A 108 -11.58 7.79 20.96
C PRO A 108 -10.51 8.88 21.18
N LYS A 109 -9.37 8.59 21.82
CA LYS A 109 -8.45 9.60 22.36
C LYS A 109 -7.21 9.92 21.51
N SER A 110 -7.21 9.61 20.22
CA SER A 110 -6.16 10.12 19.32
C SER A 110 -6.69 10.28 17.89
N GLN A 111 -7.68 11.16 17.72
CA GLN A 111 -7.89 11.79 16.42
C GLN A 111 -6.92 12.97 16.35
N ASP A 112 -5.74 12.72 15.79
CA ASP A 112 -5.05 13.78 15.06
C ASP A 112 -5.91 14.00 13.80
N ASP A 113 -6.97 14.80 13.95
CA ASP A 113 -7.73 15.30 12.82
C ASP A 113 -6.75 16.11 11.97
N ILE A 114 -6.24 15.48 10.90
CA ILE A 114 -5.51 16.20 9.86
C ILE A 114 -6.45 17.33 9.44
N PRO A 115 -6.06 18.60 9.63
CA PRO A 115 -6.97 19.69 9.32
C PRO A 115 -7.39 19.59 7.86
N LYS A 116 -8.70 19.74 7.58
CA LYS A 116 -9.25 19.62 6.22
C LYS A 116 -8.50 20.50 5.20
N TRP A 117 -7.91 21.62 5.64
CA TRP A 117 -7.07 22.47 4.81
C TRP A 117 -5.78 21.79 4.34
N VAL A 118 -5.17 20.89 5.12
CA VAL A 118 -3.94 20.17 4.72
C VAL A 118 -4.24 19.27 3.54
N PHE A 119 -5.39 18.59 3.56
CA PHE A 119 -5.84 17.79 2.44
C PHE A 119 -6.12 18.66 1.21
N ALA A 120 -6.81 19.80 1.38
CA ALA A 120 -7.04 20.73 0.28
C ALA A 120 -5.73 21.25 -0.34
N ILE A 121 -4.73 21.58 0.49
CA ILE A 121 -3.39 21.96 0.02
C ILE A 121 -2.76 20.84 -0.81
N LYS A 122 -2.84 19.58 -0.37
CA LYS A 122 -2.30 18.45 -1.12
C LYS A 122 -2.97 18.27 -2.49
N VAL A 123 -4.29 18.41 -2.56
CA VAL A 123 -5.04 18.37 -3.83
C VAL A 123 -4.62 19.52 -4.75
N VAL A 124 -4.44 20.73 -4.22
CA VAL A 124 -3.95 21.89 -4.99
C VAL A 124 -2.53 21.63 -5.50
N VAL A 125 -1.63 21.15 -4.63
CA VAL A 125 -0.25 20.80 -5.02
C VAL A 125 -0.25 19.72 -6.09
N PHE A 126 -1.10 18.70 -5.97
CA PHE A 126 -1.26 17.67 -6.99
C PHE A 126 -1.72 18.25 -8.32
N GLY A 127 -2.73 19.14 -8.31
CA GLY A 127 -3.16 19.85 -9.51
C GLY A 127 -2.06 20.69 -10.17
N VAL A 128 -1.23 21.37 -9.37
CA VAL A 128 -0.04 22.09 -9.88
C VAL A 128 0.98 21.12 -10.49
N LEU A 129 1.25 19.99 -9.83
CA LEU A 129 2.16 18.97 -10.36
C LEU A 129 1.67 18.43 -11.70
N LEU A 130 0.37 18.15 -11.85
CA LEU A 130 -0.22 17.73 -13.12
C LEU A 130 0.04 18.76 -14.24
N ARG A 131 -0.04 20.06 -13.95
CA ARG A 131 0.30 21.13 -14.91
C ARG A 131 1.80 21.21 -15.22
N MET A 132 2.66 20.86 -14.29
CA MET A 132 4.11 20.85 -14.54
C MET A 132 4.52 19.79 -15.57
N TYR A 133 3.73 18.73 -15.76
CA TYR A 133 3.98 17.72 -16.80
C TYR A 133 3.91 18.29 -18.22
N ASP A 134 3.11 19.33 -18.46
CA ASP A 134 3.05 20.03 -19.75
C ASP A 134 4.41 20.63 -20.15
N TYR A 135 5.24 20.95 -19.14
CA TYR A 135 6.57 21.53 -19.32
C TYR A 135 7.71 20.53 -19.14
N LYS A 136 7.42 19.21 -19.04
CA LYS A 136 8.43 18.18 -18.70
C LYS A 136 9.69 18.21 -19.57
N GLN A 137 9.56 18.59 -20.84
CA GLN A 137 10.67 18.67 -21.79
C GLN A 137 11.72 19.73 -21.41
N HIS A 138 11.33 20.74 -20.62
CA HIS A 138 12.19 21.83 -20.17
C HIS A 138 12.76 21.59 -18.77
N LEU A 139 12.35 20.52 -18.09
CA LEU A 139 12.74 20.23 -16.71
C LEU A 139 14.03 19.41 -16.67
N SER A 140 14.90 19.74 -15.72
CA SER A 140 16.11 18.94 -15.50
C SER A 140 15.76 17.52 -15.00
N PRO A 141 16.61 16.50 -15.24
CA PRO A 141 16.38 15.15 -14.75
C PRO A 141 16.16 15.07 -13.22
N THR A 142 16.85 15.92 -12.45
CA THR A 142 16.68 16.01 -11.00
C THR A 142 15.30 16.56 -10.62
N MET A 143 14.79 17.56 -11.35
CA MET A 143 13.45 18.07 -11.12
C MET A 143 12.38 17.03 -11.46
N LEU A 144 12.55 16.29 -12.57
CA LEU A 144 11.65 15.20 -12.94
C LEU A 144 11.60 14.11 -11.86
N LEU A 145 12.75 13.75 -11.31
CA LEU A 145 12.84 12.79 -10.21
C LEU A 145 12.01 13.22 -8.98
N ILE A 146 12.11 14.50 -8.61
CA ILE A 146 11.34 15.07 -7.49
C ILE A 146 9.85 15.08 -7.81
N ILE A 147 9.47 15.52 -9.01
CA ILE A 147 8.07 15.59 -9.44
C ILE A 147 7.43 14.20 -9.44
N TYR A 148 8.10 13.20 -9.99
CA TYR A 148 7.59 11.82 -10.02
C TYR A 148 7.46 11.24 -8.60
N SER A 149 8.39 11.56 -7.71
CA SER A 149 8.32 11.16 -6.29
C SER A 149 7.13 11.80 -5.58
N LEU A 150 6.88 13.09 -5.82
CA LEU A 150 5.73 13.80 -5.27
C LEU A 150 4.41 13.29 -5.85
N HIS A 151 4.38 12.99 -7.16
CA HIS A 151 3.20 12.45 -7.83
C HIS A 151 2.74 11.15 -7.17
N ILE A 152 3.60 10.13 -7.09
CA ILE A 152 3.27 8.84 -6.49
C ILE A 152 2.86 8.97 -5.02
N TYR A 153 3.55 9.84 -4.26
CA TYR A 153 3.19 10.08 -2.86
C TYR A 153 1.78 10.70 -2.73
N LEU A 154 1.50 11.75 -3.48
CA LEU A 154 0.23 12.48 -3.40
C LEU A 154 -0.93 11.68 -3.97
N GLU A 155 -0.70 10.97 -5.07
CA GLU A 155 -1.70 10.09 -5.69
C GLU A 155 -2.15 9.01 -4.71
N LEU A 156 -1.22 8.26 -4.14
CA LEU A 156 -1.51 7.24 -3.13
C LEU A 156 -2.24 7.84 -1.92
N GLU A 157 -1.82 9.02 -1.46
CA GLU A 157 -2.46 9.67 -0.31
C GLU A 157 -3.88 10.17 -0.62
N ILE A 158 -4.11 10.74 -1.80
CA ILE A 158 -5.42 11.24 -2.24
C ILE A 158 -6.40 10.07 -2.40
N ASP A 159 -6.00 9.02 -3.12
CA ASP A 159 -6.84 7.85 -3.39
C ASP A 159 -7.29 7.20 -2.08
N LEU A 160 -6.35 6.98 -1.18
CA LEU A 160 -6.62 6.30 0.04
C LEU A 160 -7.35 7.19 1.08
N MET A 161 -7.22 8.51 1.01
CA MET A 161 -8.05 9.46 1.76
C MET A 161 -9.49 9.49 1.24
N LEU A 162 -9.69 9.34 -0.08
CA LEU A 162 -11.01 9.18 -0.67
C LEU A 162 -11.67 7.90 -0.16
N VAL A 163 -10.95 6.77 -0.16
CA VAL A 163 -11.43 5.51 0.43
C VAL A 163 -11.76 5.69 1.92
N LYS A 164 -10.90 6.37 2.68
CA LYS A 164 -11.15 6.68 4.09
C LYS A 164 -12.46 7.45 4.27
N ALA A 165 -12.71 8.49 3.48
CA ALA A 165 -13.94 9.28 3.54
C ALA A 165 -15.17 8.43 3.22
N LEU A 166 -15.11 7.57 2.19
CA LEU A 166 -16.20 6.68 1.82
C LEU A 166 -16.52 5.66 2.92
N VAL A 167 -15.49 5.06 3.54
CA VAL A 167 -15.64 4.15 4.68
C VAL A 167 -16.23 4.87 5.90
N PHE A 168 -15.76 6.09 6.18
CA PHE A 168 -16.28 6.89 7.29
C PHE A 168 -17.76 7.25 7.10
N ILE A 169 -18.17 7.68 5.90
CA ILE A 169 -19.57 8.02 5.62
C ILE A 169 -20.47 6.79 5.71
N SER A 170 -20.00 5.63 5.26
CA SER A 170 -20.81 4.39 5.23
C SER A 170 -20.89 3.68 6.59
N LEU A 171 -19.84 3.74 7.41
CA LEU A 171 -19.72 2.95 8.65
C LEU A 171 -19.49 3.76 9.92
N GLY A 172 -19.23 5.06 9.82
CA GLY A 172 -18.79 5.89 10.95
C GLY A 172 -17.41 5.49 11.50
N CYS A 173 -16.65 4.67 10.77
CA CYS A 173 -15.37 4.14 11.21
C CYS A 173 -14.20 4.80 10.49
N ASP A 174 -13.08 4.91 11.20
CA ASP A 174 -11.87 5.50 10.65
C ASP A 174 -10.93 4.44 10.07
N LEU A 175 -10.38 4.73 8.89
CA LEU A 175 -9.32 3.92 8.28
C LEU A 175 -8.00 4.18 9.00
N GLU A 176 -7.15 3.15 9.09
CA GLU A 176 -5.78 3.34 9.61
C GLU A 176 -5.04 4.44 8.84
N PRO A 177 -4.31 5.34 9.54
CA PRO A 177 -3.51 6.36 8.87
C PRO A 177 -2.49 5.67 7.98
N GLN A 178 -2.41 6.04 6.71
CA GLN A 178 -1.52 5.35 5.76
C GLN A 178 -0.11 5.88 5.80
N SER A 179 0.06 7.18 5.98
CA SER A 179 1.37 7.78 6.08
C SER A 179 1.42 8.73 7.27
N ASN A 180 2.62 8.90 7.81
CA ASN A 180 2.91 9.86 8.87
C ASN A 180 4.11 10.71 8.44
N GLU A 181 3.83 11.64 7.52
CA GLU A 181 4.79 12.62 7.02
C GLU A 181 6.14 11.98 6.64
N PRO A 182 6.18 11.14 5.59
CA PRO A 182 7.35 10.33 5.24
C PRO A 182 8.59 11.17 4.91
N TYR A 183 8.41 12.40 4.45
CA TYR A 183 9.48 13.37 4.19
C TYR A 183 10.19 13.87 5.46
N LEU A 184 9.64 13.60 6.66
CA LEU A 184 10.31 13.90 7.94
C LEU A 184 11.13 12.73 8.49
N ALA A 185 11.23 11.62 7.74
CA ALA A 185 11.95 10.43 8.16
C ALA A 185 13.41 10.72 8.49
N THR A 186 13.85 10.23 9.63
CA THR A 186 15.22 10.45 10.13
C THR A 186 16.16 9.29 9.80
N SER A 187 15.62 8.16 9.37
CA SER A 187 16.35 6.96 8.98
C SER A 187 15.46 6.04 8.14
N LEU A 188 16.03 5.02 7.47
CA LEU A 188 15.25 4.09 6.64
C LEU A 188 14.30 3.24 7.48
N GLN A 189 14.73 2.86 8.68
CA GLN A 189 13.85 2.20 9.64
C GLN A 189 12.65 3.08 10.03
N ASP A 190 12.86 4.38 10.22
CA ASP A 190 11.79 5.33 10.54
C ASP A 190 10.85 5.52 9.35
N PHE A 191 11.41 5.65 8.13
CA PHE A 191 10.65 5.75 6.90
C PHE A 191 9.72 4.54 6.70
N TRP A 192 10.28 3.34 6.55
CA TRP A 192 9.52 2.13 6.24
C TRP A 192 8.67 1.61 7.41
N GLY A 193 9.15 1.78 8.65
CA GLY A 193 8.50 1.21 9.82
C GLY A 193 7.41 2.07 10.44
N ARG A 194 7.46 3.40 10.27
CA ARG A 194 6.62 4.34 11.04
C ARG A 194 5.98 5.46 10.25
N ARG A 195 6.37 5.66 8.98
CA ARG A 195 5.93 6.84 8.23
C ARG A 195 5.38 6.55 6.84
N TRP A 196 5.90 5.55 6.15
CA TRP A 196 5.46 5.17 4.82
C TRP A 196 4.55 3.95 4.86
N ASN A 197 3.37 4.07 4.23
CA ASN A 197 2.39 3.00 4.04
C ASN A 197 2.22 2.06 5.25
N LEU A 198 1.72 2.60 6.36
CA LEU A 198 1.52 1.89 7.62
C LEU A 198 0.56 0.70 7.50
N MET A 199 -0.39 0.74 6.55
CA MET A 199 -1.27 -0.39 6.23
C MET A 199 -0.45 -1.62 5.77
N VAL A 200 0.56 -1.40 4.93
CA VAL A 200 1.48 -2.45 4.47
C VAL A 200 2.32 -2.98 5.63
N THR A 201 2.86 -2.09 6.46
CA THR A 201 3.65 -2.51 7.63
C THR A 201 2.80 -3.30 8.63
N ALA A 202 1.56 -2.89 8.85
CA ALA A 202 0.62 -3.55 9.75
C ALA A 202 0.26 -4.96 9.29
N ILE A 203 0.18 -5.22 7.97
CA ILE A 203 -0.13 -6.55 7.45
C ILE A 203 1.10 -7.44 7.29
N LEU A 204 2.24 -6.90 6.82
CA LEU A 204 3.46 -7.67 6.59
C LEU A 204 4.11 -8.14 7.89
N ARG A 205 3.96 -7.38 8.98
CA ARG A 205 4.53 -7.75 10.28
C ARG A 205 4.00 -9.09 10.80
N PRO A 206 2.68 -9.32 10.98
CA PRO A 206 2.16 -10.61 11.39
C PRO A 206 2.23 -11.67 10.29
N ALA A 207 2.18 -11.30 9.01
CA ALA A 207 2.19 -12.25 7.89
C ALA A 207 3.57 -12.82 7.56
N VAL A 208 4.63 -12.02 7.68
CA VAL A 208 5.98 -12.37 7.21
C VAL A 208 7.01 -12.19 8.31
N TYR A 209 7.12 -10.99 8.88
CA TYR A 209 8.19 -10.67 9.81
C TYR A 209 8.18 -11.56 11.06
N ASP A 210 7.08 -11.58 11.81
CA ASP A 210 6.98 -12.31 13.07
C ASP A 210 7.13 -13.83 12.86
N PRO A 211 6.47 -14.47 11.85
CA PRO A 211 6.68 -15.90 11.57
C PRO A 211 8.12 -16.24 11.19
N VAL A 212 8.73 -15.48 10.27
CA VAL A 212 10.12 -15.74 9.82
C VAL A 212 11.10 -15.55 10.97
N GLN A 213 10.93 -14.49 11.78
CA GLN A 213 11.78 -14.26 12.95
C GLN A 213 11.71 -15.44 13.93
N ARG A 214 10.49 -15.88 14.29
CA ARG A 214 10.30 -16.99 15.25
C ARG A 214 10.92 -18.28 14.75
N ILE A 215 10.74 -18.62 13.47
CA ILE A 215 11.32 -19.82 12.88
C ILE A 215 12.86 -19.72 12.83
N ALA A 216 13.39 -18.57 12.46
CA ALA A 216 14.83 -18.36 12.36
C ALA A 216 15.53 -18.39 13.74
N GLU A 217 14.87 -17.90 14.78
CA GLU A 217 15.39 -17.93 16.17
C GLU A 217 15.61 -19.36 16.69
N TRP A 218 14.95 -20.38 16.11
CA TRP A 218 15.18 -21.77 16.49
C TRP A 218 16.56 -22.28 16.05
N LYS A 219 17.13 -21.70 14.99
CA LYS A 219 18.38 -22.18 14.37
C LYS A 219 19.53 -21.16 14.47
N MET A 220 19.23 -19.88 14.69
CA MET A 220 20.19 -18.78 14.59
C MET A 220 20.09 -17.81 15.77
N ARG A 221 21.15 -17.03 16.00
CA ARG A 221 21.13 -15.94 17.00
C ARG A 221 20.06 -14.92 16.65
N THR A 222 19.46 -14.32 17.68
CA THR A 222 18.36 -13.34 17.57
C THR A 222 18.64 -12.20 16.58
N ASP A 223 19.87 -11.70 16.49
CA ASP A 223 20.20 -10.61 15.56
C ASP A 223 20.23 -11.07 14.09
N HIS A 224 20.69 -12.29 13.80
CA HIS A 224 20.62 -12.87 12.46
C HIS A 224 19.18 -13.22 12.08
N ALA A 225 18.40 -13.75 13.02
CA ALA A 225 16.99 -14.03 12.80
C ALA A 225 16.19 -12.75 12.47
N ARG A 226 16.46 -11.64 13.16
CA ARG A 226 15.88 -10.33 12.84
C ARG A 226 16.29 -9.82 11.46
N PHE A 227 17.58 -9.94 11.12
CA PHE A 227 18.06 -9.56 9.78
C PHE A 227 17.31 -10.33 8.69
N LEU A 228 17.20 -11.65 8.86
CA LEU A 228 16.48 -12.52 7.93
C LEU A 228 14.99 -12.15 7.83
N ALA A 229 14.35 -11.85 8.96
CA ALA A 229 12.95 -11.42 8.98
C ALA A 229 12.72 -10.09 8.27
N VAL A 230 13.63 -9.10 8.43
CA VAL A 230 13.57 -7.85 7.66
C VAL A 230 13.73 -8.15 6.17
N LEU A 231 14.76 -8.90 5.79
CA LEU A 231 15.02 -9.21 4.38
C LEU A 231 13.84 -9.95 3.72
N ALA A 232 13.28 -10.96 4.40
CA ALA A 232 12.11 -11.69 3.92
C ALA A 232 10.89 -10.78 3.75
N THR A 233 10.68 -9.84 4.68
CA THR A 233 9.58 -8.88 4.61
C THR A 233 9.70 -7.97 3.38
N PHE A 234 10.90 -7.43 3.14
CA PHE A 234 11.15 -6.60 1.96
C PHE A 234 11.09 -7.40 0.66
N LEU A 235 11.56 -8.65 0.65
CA LEU A 235 11.47 -9.52 -0.52
C LEU A 235 10.00 -9.80 -0.90
N VAL A 236 9.17 -10.15 0.08
CA VAL A 236 7.72 -10.36 -0.15
C VAL A 236 7.06 -9.06 -0.60
N SER A 237 7.40 -7.92 0.01
CA SER A 237 6.93 -6.61 -0.44
C SER A 237 7.32 -6.35 -1.89
N GLY A 238 8.57 -6.61 -2.27
CA GLY A 238 9.07 -6.42 -3.63
C GLY A 238 8.34 -7.27 -4.65
N ALA A 239 8.13 -8.57 -4.36
CA ALA A 239 7.39 -9.47 -5.23
C ALA A 239 5.94 -9.01 -5.46
N VAL A 240 5.27 -8.51 -4.41
CA VAL A 240 3.91 -7.99 -4.54
C VAL A 240 3.88 -6.69 -5.34
N HIS A 241 4.85 -5.79 -5.18
CA HIS A 241 4.93 -4.58 -6.00
C HIS A 241 5.23 -4.91 -7.46
N GLU A 242 6.06 -5.91 -7.75
CA GLU A 242 6.29 -6.36 -9.12
C GLU A 242 4.98 -6.85 -9.78
N LEU A 243 4.14 -7.54 -9.00
CA LEU A 243 2.81 -7.96 -9.44
C LEU A 243 1.85 -6.77 -9.63
N ILE A 244 1.89 -5.77 -8.74
CA ILE A 244 1.13 -4.52 -8.91
C ILE A 244 1.56 -3.80 -10.18
N PHE A 245 2.88 -3.72 -10.43
CA PHE A 245 3.44 -3.13 -11.64
C PHE A 245 2.92 -3.84 -12.89
N PHE A 246 2.93 -5.17 -12.90
CA PHE A 246 2.35 -5.96 -13.97
C PHE A 246 0.86 -5.60 -14.22
N TYR A 247 0.05 -5.39 -13.18
CA TYR A 247 -1.36 -5.02 -13.37
C TYR A 247 -1.58 -3.61 -13.92
N ILE A 248 -0.69 -2.65 -13.62
CA ILE A 248 -0.84 -1.26 -14.07
C ILE A 248 -0.18 -1.02 -15.43
N THR A 249 0.97 -1.65 -15.70
CA THR A 249 1.70 -1.49 -16.95
C THR A 249 1.30 -2.49 -18.02
N HIS A 250 0.78 -3.66 -17.61
CA HIS A 250 0.61 -4.85 -18.46
C HIS A 250 1.92 -5.35 -19.11
N GLU A 251 3.06 -4.97 -18.55
CA GLU A 251 4.38 -5.44 -18.98
C GLU A 251 4.91 -6.53 -18.05
N MET A 252 5.70 -7.44 -18.61
CA MET A 252 6.28 -8.54 -17.83
C MET A 252 7.21 -8.01 -16.72
N PRO A 253 7.17 -8.62 -15.53
CA PRO A 253 8.00 -8.22 -14.39
C PRO A 253 9.49 -8.36 -14.73
N THR A 254 10.26 -7.30 -14.48
CA THR A 254 11.71 -7.25 -14.79
C THR A 254 12.58 -7.54 -13.57
N GLY A 255 11.99 -7.47 -12.37
CA GLY A 255 12.67 -7.63 -11.09
C GLY A 255 13.33 -6.35 -10.57
N GLU A 256 13.31 -5.25 -11.34
CA GLU A 256 13.89 -3.95 -10.93
C GLU A 256 13.24 -3.43 -9.65
N VAL A 257 11.90 -3.51 -9.55
CA VAL A 257 11.14 -3.08 -8.36
C VAL A 257 11.43 -4.00 -7.19
N SER A 258 11.50 -5.30 -7.41
CA SER A 258 11.89 -6.26 -6.38
C SER A 258 13.30 -5.96 -5.82
N TRP A 259 14.25 -5.60 -6.68
CA TRP A 259 15.59 -5.19 -6.27
C TRP A 259 15.61 -3.88 -5.47
N PHE A 260 14.74 -2.92 -5.81
CA PHE A 260 14.55 -1.72 -4.98
C PHE A 260 14.22 -2.11 -3.53
N PHE A 261 13.23 -2.99 -3.31
CA PHE A 261 12.87 -3.40 -1.96
C PHE A 261 13.97 -4.22 -1.28
N VAL A 262 14.64 -5.13 -1.99
CA VAL A 262 15.76 -5.91 -1.42
C VAL A 262 16.89 -4.99 -0.96
N LEU A 263 17.28 -3.99 -1.77
CA LEU A 263 18.29 -3.00 -1.40
C LEU A 263 17.88 -2.24 -0.13
N HIS A 264 16.64 -1.72 -0.09
CA HIS A 264 16.11 -1.04 1.09
C HIS A 264 16.04 -1.93 2.32
N GLY A 265 15.71 -3.21 2.15
CA GLY A 265 15.70 -4.20 3.22
C GLY A 265 17.08 -4.45 3.81
N VAL A 266 18.10 -4.63 2.95
CA VAL A 266 19.50 -4.77 3.38
C VAL A 266 19.97 -3.51 4.11
N CYS A 267 19.73 -2.33 3.54
CA CYS A 267 20.13 -1.06 4.15
C CYS A 267 19.43 -0.84 5.50
N THR A 268 18.13 -1.12 5.60
CA THR A 268 17.36 -1.01 6.84
C THR A 268 17.86 -1.99 7.89
N ALA A 269 18.12 -3.24 7.52
CA ALA A 269 18.63 -4.25 8.44
C ALA A 269 20.06 -3.93 8.92
N ALA A 270 20.91 -3.43 8.03
CA ALA A 270 22.24 -2.94 8.37
C ALA A 270 22.17 -1.74 9.31
N GLU A 271 21.29 -0.77 9.05
CA GLU A 271 21.06 0.39 9.92
C GLU A 271 20.66 -0.04 11.34
N VAL A 272 19.74 -1.01 11.45
CA VAL A 272 19.31 -1.58 12.75
C VAL A 272 20.47 -2.26 13.47
N ALA A 273 21.32 -3.01 12.76
CA ALA A 273 22.49 -3.67 13.32
C ALA A 273 23.54 -2.65 13.81
N VAL A 274 23.76 -1.58 13.05
CA VAL A 274 24.71 -0.50 13.40
C VAL A 274 24.21 0.28 14.62
N LYS A 275 22.92 0.66 14.68
CA LYS A 275 22.32 1.38 15.81
C LYS A 275 22.42 0.62 17.13
N LYS A 276 22.50 -0.71 17.10
CA LYS A 276 22.67 -1.55 18.29
C LYS A 276 24.09 -1.55 18.84
N ARG A 277 25.10 -1.20 18.04
CA ARG A 277 26.49 -1.11 18.54
C ARG A 277 26.59 0.08 19.51
N THR A 278 27.12 -0.18 20.70
CA THR A 278 27.18 0.75 21.84
C THR A 278 27.79 2.11 21.50
N PHE A 279 28.72 2.14 20.54
CA PHE A 279 29.37 3.36 20.04
C PHE A 279 28.39 4.31 19.31
N MET A 280 27.54 3.77 18.44
CA MET A 280 26.57 4.58 17.67
C MET A 280 25.35 4.99 18.47
N ARG A 281 25.05 4.29 19.59
CA ARG A 281 23.99 4.71 20.52
C ARG A 281 24.30 6.05 21.20
N ARG A 282 25.59 6.44 21.27
CA ARG A 282 26.04 7.74 21.78
C ARG A 282 26.11 8.82 20.71
N TRP A 283 26.26 8.43 19.44
CA TRP A 283 26.30 9.36 18.30
C TRP A 283 24.88 9.65 17.80
N LYS A 284 24.26 10.72 18.32
CA LYS A 284 23.01 11.23 17.76
C LYS A 284 23.31 12.14 16.57
N MET A 285 23.06 11.64 15.35
CA MET A 285 23.08 12.49 14.15
C MET A 285 21.98 13.55 14.26
N SER A 286 22.30 14.81 13.93
CA SER A 286 21.30 15.88 13.94
C SER A 286 20.19 15.58 12.93
N HIS A 287 18.94 15.86 13.32
CA HIS A 287 17.76 15.71 12.46
C HIS A 287 17.89 16.47 11.13
N MET A 288 18.62 17.58 11.12
CA MET A 288 18.84 18.39 9.92
C MET A 288 19.72 17.70 8.88
N VAL A 289 20.55 16.75 9.28
CA VAL A 289 21.43 15.98 8.38
C VAL A 289 20.79 14.63 8.05
N SER A 290 20.19 13.98 9.04
CA SER A 290 19.65 12.64 8.88
C SER A 290 18.43 12.61 7.94
N ARG A 291 17.59 13.66 7.97
CA ARG A 291 16.41 13.78 7.11
C ARG A 291 16.75 13.90 5.62
N PRO A 292 17.53 14.89 5.16
CA PRO A 292 17.87 15.00 3.74
C PRO A 292 18.67 13.79 3.26
N LEU A 293 19.51 13.19 4.11
CA LEU A 293 20.22 11.96 3.76
C LEU A 293 19.26 10.79 3.53
N THR A 294 18.28 10.60 4.41
CA THR A 294 17.30 9.51 4.31
C THR A 294 16.38 9.72 3.11
N VAL A 295 15.77 10.91 2.99
CA VAL A 295 14.86 11.23 1.90
C VAL A 295 15.60 11.24 0.57
N GLY A 296 16.81 11.81 0.53
CA GLY A 296 17.67 11.78 -0.66
C GLY A 296 18.00 10.36 -1.10
N PHE A 297 18.38 9.47 -0.17
CA PHE A 297 18.61 8.05 -0.48
C PHE A 297 17.36 7.39 -1.06
N VAL A 298 16.19 7.60 -0.45
CA VAL A 298 14.92 7.04 -0.94
C VAL A 298 14.64 7.55 -2.35
N VAL A 299 14.63 8.87 -2.56
CA VAL A 299 14.32 9.49 -3.85
C VAL A 299 15.30 9.04 -4.94
N LEU A 300 16.60 9.00 -4.67
CA LEU A 300 17.61 8.56 -5.63
C LEU A 300 17.44 7.08 -6.02
N THR A 301 17.23 6.21 -5.03
CA THR A 301 17.02 4.77 -5.29
C THR A 301 15.68 4.51 -5.99
N THR A 302 14.65 5.30 -5.71
CA THR A 302 13.36 5.26 -6.43
C THR A 302 13.57 5.63 -7.89
N GLY A 303 14.32 6.70 -8.18
CA GLY A 303 14.69 7.07 -9.55
C GLY A 303 15.46 6.00 -10.31
N TRP A 304 16.32 5.27 -9.59
CA TRP A 304 17.17 4.26 -10.18
C TRP A 304 16.47 2.93 -10.46
N LEU A 305 15.63 2.44 -9.54
CA LEU A 305 15.10 1.07 -9.60
C LEU A 305 13.56 0.99 -9.65
N PHE A 306 12.84 2.04 -9.23
CA PHE A 306 11.38 2.02 -9.14
C PHE A 306 10.69 2.74 -10.30
N PHE A 307 11.23 3.88 -10.74
CA PHE A 307 10.67 4.65 -11.86
C PHE A 307 10.95 4.12 -13.26
N PRO A 308 12.08 3.45 -13.59
CA PRO A 308 12.33 3.03 -14.97
C PRO A 308 11.22 2.17 -15.59
N PRO A 309 10.62 1.18 -14.89
CA PRO A 309 9.46 0.44 -15.44
C PRO A 309 8.25 1.34 -15.74
N LEU A 310 7.94 2.31 -14.87
CA LEU A 310 6.81 3.24 -15.06
C LEU A 310 7.07 4.22 -16.21
N ILE A 311 8.32 4.66 -16.38
CA ILE A 311 8.72 5.56 -17.46
C ILE A 311 8.65 4.82 -18.81
N ARG A 312 9.17 3.59 -18.90
CA ARG A 312 9.17 2.79 -20.13
C ARG A 312 7.76 2.52 -20.65
N SER A 313 6.84 2.23 -19.74
CA SER A 313 5.43 1.97 -20.05
C SER A 313 4.59 3.25 -20.26
N GLY A 314 5.19 4.45 -20.12
CA GLY A 314 4.48 5.72 -20.28
C GLY A 314 3.45 6.03 -19.18
N MET A 315 3.57 5.42 -17.99
CA MET A 315 2.59 5.58 -16.90
C MET A 315 2.43 7.01 -16.43
N PHE A 316 3.50 7.78 -16.39
CA PHE A 316 3.44 9.18 -16.00
C PHE A 316 2.67 10.07 -16.99
N GLU A 317 2.35 9.58 -18.19
CA GLU A 317 1.42 10.24 -19.12
C GLU A 317 0.00 9.66 -18.99
N LYS A 318 -0.12 8.34 -18.86
CA LYS A 318 -1.41 7.64 -18.77
C LYS A 318 -2.19 7.99 -17.51
N LEU A 319 -1.52 8.08 -16.35
CA LEU A 319 -2.15 8.36 -15.05
C LEU A 319 -2.90 9.71 -15.03
N PRO A 320 -2.27 10.87 -15.37
CA PRO A 320 -2.97 12.15 -15.50
C PRO A 320 -4.14 12.12 -16.49
N ASN A 321 -3.95 11.49 -17.65
CA ASN A 321 -4.94 11.46 -18.71
C ASN A 321 -6.22 10.72 -18.26
N GLU A 322 -6.08 9.59 -17.54
CA GLU A 322 -7.24 8.89 -16.99
C GLU A 322 -8.01 9.72 -15.95
N VAL A 323 -7.31 10.46 -15.09
CA VAL A 323 -7.95 11.35 -14.11
C VAL A 323 -8.75 12.45 -14.81
N LEU A 324 -8.19 13.07 -15.85
CA LEU A 324 -8.87 14.10 -16.63
C LEU A 324 -10.12 13.55 -17.33
N LEU A 325 -10.01 12.37 -17.95
CA LEU A 325 -11.15 11.68 -18.58
C LEU A 325 -12.25 11.36 -17.58
N PHE A 326 -11.89 10.96 -16.36
CA PHE A 326 -12.86 10.73 -15.28
C PHE A 326 -13.59 12.01 -14.88
N ILE A 327 -12.85 13.12 -14.69
CA ILE A 327 -13.42 14.43 -14.37
C ILE A 327 -14.39 14.87 -15.46
N ASP A 328 -14.00 14.75 -16.74
CA ASP A 328 -14.83 15.14 -17.88
C ASP A 328 -16.08 14.26 -18.02
N PHE A 329 -16.03 12.98 -17.61
CA PHE A 329 -17.19 12.10 -17.58
C PHE A 329 -18.18 12.45 -16.45
N VAL A 330 -17.68 12.85 -15.28
CA VAL A 330 -18.50 13.16 -14.11
C VAL A 330 -19.11 14.57 -14.19
N LYS A 331 -18.37 15.54 -14.73
CA LYS A 331 -18.75 16.95 -14.75
C LYS A 331 -20.15 17.19 -15.37
N PRO A 332 -20.49 16.71 -16.58
CA PRO A 332 -21.83 16.91 -17.16
C PRO A 332 -22.95 16.27 -16.32
N LYS A 333 -22.67 15.15 -15.66
CA LYS A 333 -23.66 14.42 -14.85
C LYS A 333 -23.98 15.14 -13.55
N LEU A 334 -23.00 15.81 -12.93
CA LEU A 334 -23.25 16.60 -11.73
C LEU A 334 -24.04 17.88 -12.05
N PHE A 335 -23.77 18.54 -13.17
CA PHE A 335 -24.45 19.78 -13.54
C PHE A 335 -25.85 19.57 -14.15
N ASN A 336 -26.13 18.41 -14.75
CA ASN A 336 -27.48 18.07 -15.24
C ASN A 336 -28.43 17.57 -14.13
N PHE A 337 -27.95 17.28 -12.92
CA PHE A 337 -28.80 16.96 -11.76
C PHE A 337 -29.20 18.22 -10.95
N SER A 338 -28.68 19.40 -11.31
CA SER A 338 -29.00 20.69 -10.69
C SER A 338 -29.96 21.58 -11.52
N SER A 339 -30.55 21.03 -12.57
CA SER A 339 -31.59 21.64 -13.42
C SER A 339 -32.78 20.70 -13.51
#